data_AF-A0A7H8PM01-F1
#
_entry.id   AF-A0A7H8PM01-F1
#
_cell.length_a   1.000
_cell.length_b   1.000
_cell.length_c   1.000
_cell.angle_alpha   90.00
_cell.angle_beta   90.00
_cell.angle_gamma   90.00
#
_symmetry.space_group_name_H-M   'P 1'
#
loop_
_entity.id
_entity.type
_entity.pdbx_description
1 polymer ?
#
loop_
_entity_poly.entity_id
_entity_poly.type
_entity_poly.pdbx_seq_one_letter_code
_entity_poly.pdbx_strand_id
1 'polypeptide(L)' 'MAVQKKRKLVNYLDALVDKDGLKTEVTITLTDQTMTRIIISFLVSGIAIVAISHLIKNYFPNMQLGAIQRELIDIKKQLK' A
#
# COMPACT_ATOMS: atom_id res chain seq x y z
N MET A 1 52.22 8.92 -20.83
CA MET A 1 51.44 7.94 -21.62
C MET A 1 50.31 7.42 -20.75
N ALA A 2 49.08 7.93 -20.91
CA ALA A 2 47.94 7.52 -20.11
C ALA A 2 47.22 6.34 -20.80
N VAL A 3 47.41 5.13 -20.29
CA VAL A 3 46.71 3.94 -20.78
C VAL A 3 45.28 4.00 -20.24
N GLN A 4 44.33 4.36 -21.10
CA GLN A 4 42.90 4.31 -20.80
C GLN A 4 42.50 2.85 -20.54
N LYS A 5 42.34 2.48 -19.26
CA LYS A 5 41.82 1.18 -18.84
C LYS A 5 40.34 1.11 -19.23
N LYS A 6 40.04 0.58 -20.43
CA LYS A 6 38.68 0.26 -20.87
C LYS A 6 38.01 -0.60 -19.78
N ARG A 7 37.06 -0.03 -19.04
CA ARG A 7 36.24 -0.78 -18.06
C ARG A 7 35.34 -1.72 -18.86
N LYS A 8 35.77 -2.97 -19.00
CA LYS A 8 34.97 -4.02 -19.65
C LYS A 8 33.79 -4.34 -18.75
N LEU A 9 32.58 -4.36 -19.31
CA LEU A 9 31.34 -4.78 -18.64
C LEU A 9 31.46 -6.16 -17.97
N VAL A 10 32.38 -6.97 -18.47
CA VAL A 10 32.82 -8.25 -17.88
C VAL A 10 33.15 -8.13 -16.39
N ASN A 11 33.78 -7.05 -15.92
CA ASN A 11 34.11 -6.90 -14.50
C ASN A 11 32.88 -6.66 -13.61
N TYR A 12 31.78 -6.16 -14.15
CA TYR A 12 30.52 -6.02 -13.40
C TYR A 12 29.73 -7.34 -13.38
N LEU A 13 29.92 -8.17 -14.41
CA LEU A 13 29.30 -9.49 -14.51
C LEU A 13 30.04 -10.53 -13.67
N ASP A 14 31.37 -10.47 -13.59
CA ASP A 14 32.20 -11.30 -12.68
C ASP A 14 31.87 -11.06 -11.19
N ALA A 15 31.36 -9.87 -10.84
CA ALA A 15 30.91 -9.59 -9.47
C ALA A 15 29.56 -10.25 -9.13
N LEU A 16 28.81 -10.69 -10.15
CA LEU A 16 27.48 -11.31 -10.04
C LEU A 16 27.49 -12.82 -10.30
N VAL A 17 28.57 -13.34 -10.90
CA VAL A 17 28.69 -14.73 -11.36
C VAL A 17 29.94 -15.33 -10.75
N ASP A 18 29.76 -16.16 -9.73
CA ASP A 18 30.83 -17.01 -9.22
C ASP A 18 30.80 -18.37 -9.93
N LYS A 19 31.91 -19.11 -9.92
CA LYS A 19 32.15 -20.29 -10.79
C LYS A 19 31.13 -21.44 -10.67
N ASP A 20 30.30 -21.44 -9.63
CA ASP A 20 29.30 -22.49 -9.35
C ASP A 20 27.85 -22.02 -9.54
N GLY A 21 27.59 -20.79 -10.03
CA GLY A 21 26.26 -20.28 -10.37
C GLY A 21 25.99 -18.84 -9.91
N LEU A 22 24.85 -18.28 -10.35
CA LEU A 22 24.34 -17.01 -9.81
C LEU A 22 24.09 -17.21 -8.30
N LYS A 23 24.63 -16.34 -7.43
CA LYS A 23 24.21 -16.23 -6.03
C LYS A 23 22.74 -15.78 -5.96
N THR A 24 21.80 -16.68 -6.24
CA THR A 24 20.35 -16.45 -6.10
C THR A 24 19.82 -16.80 -4.72
N GLU A 25 20.70 -17.16 -3.78
CA GLU A 25 20.32 -17.16 -2.37
C GLU A 25 20.49 -15.76 -1.80
N VAL A 26 19.51 -14.91 -2.11
CA VAL A 26 19.33 -13.65 -1.40
C VAL A 26 18.74 -14.01 -0.04
N THR A 27 19.59 -14.35 0.92
CA THR A 27 19.19 -14.49 2.32
C THR A 27 18.82 -13.11 2.85
N ILE A 28 17.57 -12.68 2.66
CA ILE A 28 17.05 -11.46 3.27
C ILE A 28 16.96 -11.75 4.77
N THR A 29 17.97 -11.32 5.51
CA THR A 29 17.94 -11.30 6.97
C THR A 29 16.95 -10.22 7.40
N LEU A 30 15.68 -10.61 7.48
CA LEU A 30 14.64 -9.81 8.11
C LEU A 30 15.00 -9.66 9.58
N THR A 31 15.58 -8.52 9.94
CA THR A 31 15.74 -8.16 11.35
C THR A 31 14.37 -8.10 12.03
N ASP A 32 14.30 -8.37 13.33
CA ASP A 32 13.03 -8.32 14.09
C ASP A 32 12.31 -6.97 13.92
N GLN A 33 13.06 -5.90 13.68
CA GLN A 33 12.53 -4.58 13.38
C GLN A 33 11.80 -4.53 12.03
N THR A 34 12.36 -5.15 10.98
CA THR A 34 11.72 -5.22 9.66
C THR A 34 10.45 -6.07 9.70
N MET A 35 10.50 -7.21 10.40
CA MET A 35 9.33 -8.08 10.56
C MET A 35 8.20 -7.36 11.33
N THR A 36 8.56 -6.68 12.42
CA THR A 36 7.60 -5.89 13.22
C THR A 36 6.98 -4.75 12.42
N ARG A 37 7.76 -4.03 11.59
CA ARG A 37 7.23 -2.98 10.70
C ARG A 37 6.22 -3.53 9.69
N ILE A 38 6.50 -4.70 9.12
CA ILE A 38 5.57 -5.34 8.17
C ILE A 38 4.26 -5.68 8.88
N ILE A 39 4.33 -6.30 10.06
CA ILE A 39 3.14 -6.66 10.85
C ILE A 39 2.31 -5.42 11.20
N ILE A 40 2.94 -4.36 11.69
CA ILE A 40 2.25 -3.10 12.02
C ILE A 40 1.59 -2.51 10.77
N SER A 41 2.30 -2.48 9.63
CA SER A 41 1.75 -1.95 8.38
C SER A 41 0.53 -2.74 7.90
N PHE A 42 0.55 -4.06 8.05
CA PHE A 42 -0.59 -4.93 7.71
C PHE A 42 -1.78 -4.70 8.63
N LEU A 43 -1.53 -4.54 9.93
CA LEU A 43 -2.56 -4.25 10.92
C LEU A 43 -3.25 -2.91 10.63
N VAL A 44 -2.48 -1.85 10.39
CA VAL A 44 -3.03 -0.52 10.07
C VAL A 44 -3.83 -0.55 8.78
N SER A 45 -3.35 -1.24 7.74
CA SER A 45 -4.08 -1.42 6.48
C SER A 45 -5.43 -2.12 6.70
N GLY A 46 -5.45 -3.21 7.48
CA GLY A 46 -6.69 -3.92 7.82
C GLY A 46 -7.71 -3.04 8.53
N ILE A 47 -7.28 -2.25 9.51
CA ILE A 47 -8.16 -1.32 10.25
C ILE A 47 -8.72 -0.24 9.30
N ALA A 48 -7.90 0.32 8.44
CA ALA A 48 -8.32 1.36 7.50
C ALA A 48 -9.42 0.88 6.55
N ILE A 49 -9.29 -0.34 6.01
CA ILE A 49 -10.27 -0.93 5.10
C ILE A 49 -11.62 -1.12 5.80
N VAL A 50 -11.61 -1.63 7.03
CA VAL A 50 -12.83 -1.84 7.83
C VAL A 50 -13.50 -0.50 8.14
N ALA A 51 -12.73 0.51 8.55
CA ALA A 51 -13.25 1.84 8.84
C ALA A 51 -13.93 2.48 7.62
N ILE A 52 -13.29 2.43 6.45
CA ILE A 52 -13.84 2.96 5.20
C ILE A 52 -15.13 2.22 4.81
N SER A 53 -15.13 0.89 4.94
CA SER A 53 -16.31 0.06 4.64
C SER A 53 -17.52 0.45 5.51
N HIS A 54 -17.31 0.66 6.81
CA HIS A 54 -18.38 1.12 7.72
C HIS A 54 -18.86 2.53 7.40
N LEU A 55 -17.94 3.43 7.02
CA LEU A 55 -18.29 4.80 6.67
C LEU A 55 -19.15 4.83 5.40
N ILE A 56 -18.75 4.10 4.35
CA ILE A 56 -19.53 4.01 3.11
C ILE A 56 -20.89 3.36 3.34
N LYS A 57 -20.93 2.23 4.05
CA LYS A 57 -22.17 1.45 4.19
C LYS A 57 -23.18 2.04 5.16
N ASN A 58 -22.73 2.80 6.16
CA ASN A 58 -23.61 3.24 7.24
C ASN A 58 -23.76 4.76 7.31
N TYR A 59 -22.69 5.52 7.09
CA TYR A 59 -22.72 6.98 7.26
C TYR A 59 -23.34 7.69 6.06
N PHE A 60 -22.90 7.35 4.85
CA PHE A 60 -23.43 7.95 3.61
C PHE A 60 -24.93 7.73 3.37
N PRO A 61 -25.48 6.50 3.44
CA PRO A 61 -26.91 6.30 3.21
C PRO A 61 -27.75 6.96 4.30
N ASN A 62 -27.34 6.92 5.58
CA ASN A 62 -28.09 7.59 6.65
C ASN A 62 -28.15 9.12 6.48
N MET A 63 -27.06 9.73 5.98
CA MET A 63 -27.09 11.16 5.62
C MET A 63 -28.07 11.46 4.49
N GLN A 64 -28.09 10.63 3.44
CA GLN A 64 -29.00 10.80 2.31
C GLN A 64 -30.46 10.60 2.71
N LEU A 65 -30.77 9.55 3.48
CA LEU A 65 -32.09 9.29 4.05
C LEU A 65 -32.57 10.46 4.92
N GLY A 66 -31.70 11.00 5.77
CA GLY A 66 -32.02 12.17 6.59
C GLY A 66 -32.31 13.43 5.76
N ALA A 67 -31.59 13.63 4.65
CA ALA A 67 -31.84 14.74 3.74
C ALA A 67 -33.20 14.60 3.03
N ILE A 68 -33.50 13.41 2.49
CA ILE A 68 -34.77 13.10 1.83
C ILE A 68 -35.94 13.28 2.81
N GLN A 69 -35.78 12.86 4.06
CA GLN A 69 -36.83 13.01 5.08
C GLN A 69 -37.12 14.49 5.38
N ARG A 70 -36.11 15.36 5.36
CA ARG A 70 -36.30 16.81 5.51
C ARG A 70 -37.06 17.39 4.31
N GLU A 71 -36.68 17.03 3.09
CA GLU A 71 -37.38 17.48 1.87
C GLU A 71 -38.85 17.06 1.88
N LEU A 72 -39.16 15.82 2.29
CA LEU A 72 -40.55 15.35 2.43
C LEU A 72 -41.35 16.14 3.47
N ILE A 73 -40.73 16.52 4.59
CA ILE A 73 -41.39 17.35 5.62
C ILE A 73 -41.69 18.75 5.08
N ASP A 74 -40.76 19.34 4.35
CA ASP A 74 -40.92 20.69 3.80
C ASP A 74 -41.98 20.73 2.68
N ILE A 75 -42.00 19.73 1.80
CA ILE A 75 -43.07 19.55 0.80
C ILE A 75 -44.44 19.40 1.50
N LYS A 76 -44.52 18.58 2.55
CA LYS A 76 -45.77 18.38 3.31
C LYS A 76 -46.25 19.67 3.98
N LYS A 77 -45.34 20.55 4.42
CA LYS A 77 -45.69 21.86 4.97
C LYS A 77 -46.17 22.84 3.91
N GLN A 78 -45.62 22.79 2.71
CA GLN A 78 -46.03 23.65 1.59
C GLN A 78 -47.38 23.25 0.97
N LEU A 79 -47.77 21.98 1.11
CA LEU A 79 -49.06 21.44 0.65
C LEU A 79 -50.23 21.66 1.61
N LYS A 80 -50.01 22.31 2.76
CA LYS A 80 -51.02 22.57 3.79
C LYS A 80 -51.31 24.07 3.89
#